data_AF-A0A3S3P085-F1
#
_entry.id   AF-A0A3S3P085-F1
#
_cell.length_a   1.000
_cell.length_b   1.000
_cell.length_c   1.000
_cell.angle_alpha   90.00
_cell.angle_beta   90.00
_cell.angle_gamma   90.00
#
_symmetry.space_group_name_H-M   'P 1'
#
loop_
_entity.id
_entity.type
_entity.pdbx_description
1 polymer ?
#
loop_
_entity_poly.entity_id
_entity_poly.type
_entity_poly.pdbx_seq_one_letter_code
_entity_poly.pdbx_strand_id
1 'polypeptide(L)'
;MEYMQFFLYTRTLFSRQEEAALQSFLKFFGAKITNYIILVFTGGDELEDNDETLAEHLGSGCPQPLKELIHQCNGRVVLFDNRTTDRTKRDNQVQQLLSMSGKIVLRQP
;
A
#
# COMPACT_ATOMS: atom_id res chain seq x y z
N MET A 1 -7.13 0.24 23.20
CA MET A 1 -6.81 -0.45 21.94
C MET A 1 -6.18 0.59 21.03
N GLU A 2 -4.91 0.85 21.26
CA GLU A 2 -4.16 1.90 20.58
C GLU A 2 -3.99 1.54 19.11
N TYR A 3 -4.50 2.43 18.26
CA TYR A 3 -4.18 2.67 16.85
C TYR A 3 -3.44 1.55 16.12
N MET A 4 -4.16 0.46 15.80
CA MET A 4 -3.63 -0.60 14.96
C MET A 4 -3.57 -0.11 13.51
N GLN A 5 -2.39 0.35 13.09
CA GLN A 5 -2.09 0.70 11.70
C GLN A 5 -1.74 -0.59 10.96
N PHE A 6 -2.54 -0.92 9.95
CA PHE A 6 -2.30 -2.09 9.12
C PHE A 6 -1.59 -1.67 7.84
N PHE A 7 -0.32 -2.04 7.76
CA PHE A 7 0.45 -2.03 6.52
C PHE A 7 0.32 -3.40 5.89
N LEU A 8 -0.28 -3.45 4.71
CA LEU A 8 -0.34 -4.68 3.92
C LEU A 8 0.82 -4.66 2.94
N TYR A 9 1.72 -5.62 3.12
CA TYR A 9 2.81 -5.91 2.21
C TYR A 9 2.27 -6.73 1.04
N THR A 10 2.40 -6.20 -0.17
CA THR A 10 2.09 -6.95 -1.40
C THR A 10 3.31 -6.92 -2.29
N ARG A 11 3.74 -8.09 -2.79
CA ARG A 11 4.68 -8.09 -3.91
C ARG A 11 3.99 -7.52 -5.16
N THR A 12 4.78 -7.07 -6.13
CA THR A 12 4.32 -6.62 -7.45
C THR A 12 3.38 -7.63 -8.13
N LEU A 13 3.47 -8.91 -7.76
CA LEU A 13 2.53 -9.97 -8.13
C LEU A 13 1.54 -10.24 -6.99
N PHE A 14 0.34 -9.66 -7.09
CA PHE A 14 -0.77 -9.96 -6.20
C PHE A 14 -1.32 -11.37 -6.47
N SER A 15 -0.94 -12.31 -5.62
CA SER A 15 -1.31 -13.71 -5.72
C SER A 15 -2.72 -13.98 -5.17
N ARG A 16 -3.32 -15.10 -5.59
CA ARG A 16 -4.58 -15.60 -5.00
C ARG A 16 -4.48 -15.84 -3.49
N GLN A 17 -3.28 -16.11 -2.97
CA GLN A 17 -3.05 -16.33 -1.54
C GLN A 17 -3.11 -15.01 -0.77
N GLU A 18 -2.49 -13.94 -1.30
CA GLU A 18 -2.59 -12.59 -0.74
C GLU A 18 -4.04 -12.11 -0.79
N GLU A 19 -4.76 -12.35 -1.89
CA GLU A 19 -6.19 -12.06 -1.99
C GLU A 19 -7.01 -12.76 -0.90
N ALA A 20 -6.84 -14.07 -0.74
CA ALA A 20 -7.59 -14.85 0.25
C ALA A 20 -7.28 -14.41 1.70
N ALA A 21 -6.01 -14.09 1.98
CA ALA A 21 -5.60 -13.56 3.27
C ALA A 21 -6.26 -12.20 3.55
N LEU A 22 -6.30 -11.33 2.54
CA LEU A 22 -6.94 -10.01 2.62
C LEU A 22 -8.45 -10.12 2.82
N GLN A 23 -9.14 -10.98 2.06
CA GLN A 23 -10.57 -11.20 2.24
C GLN A 23 -10.88 -11.71 3.66
N SER A 24 -10.05 -12.62 4.18
CA SER A 24 -10.18 -13.12 5.56
C SER A 24 -9.96 -12.01 6.58
N PHE A 25 -8.95 -11.18 6.37
CA PHE A 25 -8.64 -10.01 7.21
C PHE A 25 -9.79 -8.99 7.22
N LEU A 26 -10.28 -8.60 6.04
CA LEU A 26 -11.41 -7.67 5.90
C LEU A 26 -12.69 -8.22 6.51
N LYS A 27 -12.94 -9.53 6.40
CA LYS A 27 -14.07 -10.19 7.05
C LYS A 27 -13.95 -10.16 8.57
N PHE A 28 -12.74 -10.32 9.11
CA PHE A 28 -12.50 -10.31 10.55
C PHE A 28 -12.69 -8.91 11.17
N PHE A 29 -12.10 -7.88 10.57
CA PHE A 29 -12.18 -6.50 11.08
C PHE A 29 -13.42 -5.72 10.59
N GLY A 30 -14.13 -6.27 9.61
CA GLY A 30 -15.24 -5.62 8.92
C GLY A 30 -14.76 -4.61 7.87
N ALA A 31 -15.62 -4.35 6.87
CA ALA A 31 -15.28 -3.51 5.71
C ALA A 31 -14.82 -2.08 6.07
N LYS A 32 -15.17 -1.56 7.25
CA LYS A 32 -14.71 -0.24 7.71
C LYS A 32 -13.21 -0.16 7.95
N ILE A 33 -12.51 -1.29 8.06
CA ILE A 33 -11.06 -1.30 8.30
C ILE A 33 -10.28 -0.69 7.12
N THR A 34 -10.82 -0.76 5.90
CA THR A 34 -10.18 -0.19 4.71
C THR A 34 -10.00 1.32 4.81
N ASN A 35 -10.81 2.01 5.62
CA ASN A 35 -10.67 3.44 5.93
C ASN A 35 -9.37 3.78 6.69
N TYR A 36 -8.68 2.77 7.22
CA TYR A 36 -7.48 2.91 8.05
C TYR A 36 -6.25 2.22 7.46
N ILE A 37 -6.38 1.60 6.28
CA ILE A 37 -5.31 0.87 5.61
C ILE A 37 -4.54 1.79 4.65
N ILE A 38 -3.21 1.63 4.66
CA ILE A 38 -2.30 2.14 3.63
C ILE A 38 -1.65 0.93 2.96
N LEU A 39 -1.72 0.85 1.64
CA LEU A 39 -1.06 -0.20 0.87
C LEU A 39 0.40 0.20 0.61
N VAL A 40 1.33 -0.67 0.97
CA VAL A 40 2.77 -0.43 0.78
C VAL A 40 3.28 -1.40 -0.28
N PHE A 41 3.60 -0.86 -1.46
CA PHE A 41 4.30 -1.59 -2.51
C PHE A 41 5.80 -1.50 -2.27
N THR A 42 6.51 -2.58 -2.60
CA THR A 42 7.98 -2.61 -2.55
C THR A 42 8.54 -2.94 -3.92
N GLY A 43 9.84 -2.73 -4.12
CA GLY A 43 10.49 -2.90 -5.43
C GLY A 43 10.54 -1.60 -6.23
N GLY A 44 10.59 -0.46 -5.53
CA GLY A 44 10.74 0.84 -6.20
C GLY A 44 12.05 0.96 -6.98
N ASP A 45 13.09 0.24 -6.59
CA ASP A 45 14.33 0.08 -7.36
C ASP A 45 14.08 -0.61 -8.70
N GLU A 46 13.31 -1.70 -8.71
CA GLU A 46 12.99 -2.43 -9.95
C GLU A 46 12.16 -1.57 -10.92
N LEU A 47 11.24 -0.76 -10.40
CA LEU A 47 10.46 0.16 -11.22
C LEU A 47 11.32 1.29 -11.81
N GLU A 48 12.22 1.86 -11.01
CA GLU A 48 13.17 2.87 -11.48
C GLU A 48 14.15 2.33 -12.53
N ASP A 49 14.66 1.11 -12.35
CA ASP A 49 15.54 0.44 -13.32
C ASP A 49 14.84 0.22 -14.68
N ASN A 50 13.51 0.09 -14.68
CA ASN A 50 12.69 -0.08 -15.87
C ASN A 50 12.10 1.24 -16.42
N ASP A 51 12.42 2.39 -15.83
CA ASP A 51 11.80 3.70 -16.12
C ASP A 51 10.25 3.64 -16.08
N GLU A 52 9.72 2.88 -15.12
CA GLU A 52 8.29 2.59 -14.95
C GLU A 52 7.77 3.24 -13.67
N THR A 53 6.60 3.87 -13.72
CA THR A 53 5.88 4.33 -12.53
C THR A 53 5.04 3.21 -11.93
N LEU A 54 4.70 3.30 -10.63
CA LEU A 54 3.76 2.36 -10.02
C LEU A 54 2.41 2.32 -10.75
N ALA A 55 1.96 3.43 -11.32
CA ALA A 55 0.70 3.49 -12.06
C ALA A 55 0.76 2.71 -13.39
N GLU A 56 1.88 2.80 -14.11
CA GLU A 56 2.13 2.04 -15.33
C GLU A 56 2.24 0.55 -15.02
N HIS A 57 2.99 0.20 -13.97
CA HIS A 57 3.12 -1.16 -13.48
C HIS A 57 1.76 -1.78 -13.11
N LEU A 58 0.91 -0.98 -12.45
CA LEU A 58 -0.46 -1.38 -12.08
C LEU A 58 -1.49 -1.17 -13.20
N GLY A 59 -1.08 -0.93 -14.45
CA GLY A 59 -1.97 -0.55 -15.55
C GLY A 59 -3.03 -1.60 -15.93
N SER A 60 -3.03 -2.02 -17.20
CA SER A 60 -4.04 -2.97 -17.69
C SER A 60 -3.92 -4.36 -17.04
N GLY A 61 -2.71 -4.76 -16.65
CA GLY A 61 -2.41 -6.05 -16.04
C GLY A 61 -2.71 -6.19 -14.54
N CYS A 62 -3.05 -5.11 -13.84
CA CYS A 62 -3.31 -5.21 -12.40
C CYS A 62 -4.57 -6.05 -12.12
N PRO A 63 -4.48 -7.08 -11.24
CA PRO A 63 -5.61 -7.92 -10.90
C PRO A 63 -6.80 -7.12 -10.37
N GLN A 64 -8.00 -7.46 -10.84
CA GLN A 64 -9.24 -6.80 -10.43
C GLN A 64 -9.40 -6.69 -8.89
N PRO A 65 -9.08 -7.74 -8.09
CA PRO A 65 -9.19 -7.64 -6.63
C PRO A 65 -8.22 -6.60 -6.02
N LEU A 66 -7.03 -6.44 -6.59
CA LEU A 66 -6.08 -5.41 -6.15
C LEU A 66 -6.57 -4.00 -6.50
N LYS A 67 -7.15 -3.82 -7.71
CA LYS A 67 -7.79 -2.56 -8.11
C LYS A 67 -8.91 -2.16 -7.15
N GLU A 68 -9.75 -3.11 -6.79
CA GLU A 68 -10.84 -2.90 -5.82
C GLU A 68 -10.31 -2.55 -4.43
N LEU A 69 -9.26 -3.22 -3.96
CA LEU A 69 -8.64 -2.92 -2.68
C LEU A 69 -8.05 -1.51 -2.63
N ILE A 70 -7.31 -1.10 -3.68
CA ILE A 70 -6.77 0.26 -3.81
C ILE A 70 -7.90 1.29 -3.75
N HIS A 71 -9.01 1.03 -4.45
CA HIS A 71 -10.18 1.90 -4.44
C HIS A 71 -10.82 1.98 -3.04
N GLN A 72 -11.03 0.84 -2.38
CA GLN A 72 -11.56 0.78 -1.01
C GLN A 72 -10.67 1.49 0.02
N CYS A 73 -9.36 1.52 -0.23
CA CYS A 73 -8.39 2.25 0.58
C CYS A 73 -8.28 3.74 0.17
N ASN A 74 -9.20 4.27 -0.63
CA ASN A 74 -9.20 5.66 -1.13
C ASN A 74 -7.90 6.06 -1.86
N GLY A 75 -7.25 5.11 -2.54
CA GLY A 75 -5.98 5.36 -3.22
C GLY A 75 -4.80 5.59 -2.29
N ARG A 76 -4.89 5.24 -1.00
CA ARG A 76 -3.78 5.32 -0.05
C ARG A 76 -2.74 4.24 -0.36
N VAL A 77 -1.80 4.62 -1.22
CA VAL A 77 -0.73 3.76 -1.71
C VAL A 77 0.61 4.48 -1.58
N VAL A 78 1.64 3.76 -1.15
CA VAL A 78 3.03 4.21 -1.18
C VAL A 78 3.93 3.16 -1.83
N LEU A 79 4.99 3.61 -2.49
CA LEU A 79 6.02 2.75 -3.08
C LEU A 79 7.30 2.89 -2.27
N PHE A 80 7.92 1.75 -1.94
CA PHE A 80 9.17 1.68 -1.22
C PHE A 80 10.26 1.00 -2.06
N ASP A 81 11.38 1.68 -2.21
CA ASP A 81 12.66 1.06 -2.47
C ASP A 81 13.30 0.69 -1.12
N ASN A 82 13.38 -0.60 -0.82
CA ASN A 82 13.98 -1.11 0.42
C ASN A 82 15.50 -1.34 0.30
N ARG A 83 16.06 -1.17 -0.89
CA ARG A 83 17.48 -1.38 -1.21
C ARG A 83 18.23 -0.05 -1.32
N THR A 84 17.53 1.08 -1.29
CA THR A 84 18.15 2.40 -1.38
C THR A 84 19.20 2.67 -0.28
N THR A 85 20.38 3.09 -0.72
CA THR A 85 21.43 3.62 0.15
C THR A 85 21.37 5.15 0.27
N ASP A 86 20.53 5.80 -0.55
CA ASP A 86 20.29 7.24 -0.51
C ASP A 86 19.43 7.58 0.72
N ARG A 87 20.00 8.36 1.63
CA ARG A 87 19.32 8.80 2.86
C ARG A 87 18.13 9.71 2.56
N THR A 88 18.28 10.63 1.60
CA THR A 88 17.22 11.57 1.22
C THR A 88 16.04 10.81 0.63
N LYS A 89 16.29 9.83 -0.25
CA LYS A 89 15.23 8.99 -0.82
C LYS A 89 14.50 8.20 0.26
N ARG A 90 15.25 7.57 1.16
CA ARG A 90 14.69 6.83 2.31
C ARG A 90 13.84 7.71 3.22
N ASP A 91 14.35 8.89 3.57
CA ASP A 91 13.64 9.84 4.43
C ASP A 91 12.36 10.30 3.76
N ASN A 92 12.38 10.58 2.45
CA ASN A 92 11.19 10.95 1.69
C ASN A 92 10.13 9.83 1.68
N GLN A 93 10.52 8.56 1.48
CA GLN A 93 9.61 7.42 1.53
C GLN A 93 8.93 7.30 2.91
N VAL A 94 9.71 7.45 3.99
CA VAL A 94 9.19 7.41 5.37
C VAL A 94 8.26 8.59 5.63
N GLN A 95 8.63 9.81 5.21
CA GLN A 95 7.80 11.00 5.39
C GLN A 95 6.48 10.90 4.62
N GLN A 96 6.48 10.33 3.41
CA GLN A 96 5.25 10.09 2.65
C GLN A 96 4.30 9.16 3.41
N LEU A 97 4.83 8.05 3.96
CA LEU A 97 4.05 7.10 4.76
C LEU A 97 3.47 7.75 6.03
N LEU A 98 4.31 8.49 6.77
CA LEU A 98 3.88 9.18 8.00
C LEU A 98 2.83 10.26 7.71
N SER A 99 2.98 11.01 6.61
CA SER A 99 1.98 12.00 6.18
C SER A 99 0.62 11.38 5.88
N MET A 100 0.59 10.21 5.22
CA MET A 100 -0.65 9.47 4.99
C MET A 100 -1.25 8.93 6.29
N SER A 101 -0.41 8.36 7.17
CA SER A 101 -0.84 7.86 8.48
C SER A 101 -1.46 8.98 9.34
N GLY A 102 -0.81 10.15 9.42
CA GLY A 102 -1.33 11.30 10.15
C GLY A 102 -2.71 11.75 9.65
N LYS A 103 -2.94 11.74 8.33
CA LYS A 103 -4.26 12.07 7.75
C LYS A 103 -5.34 11.07 8.13
N ILE A 104 -5.01 9.81 8.40
CA ILE A 104 -5.97 8.79 8.85
C ILE A 104 -6.34 9.06 10.30
N VAL A 105 -5.36 9.33 11.17
CA VAL A 105 -5.59 9.60 12.60
C VAL A 105 -6.45 10.85 12.80
N LEU A 106 -6.21 11.90 12.01
CA LEU A 106 -6.95 13.17 12.11
C LEU A 106 -8.39 13.12 11.55
N ARG A 107 -8.78 12.04 10.87
CA ARG A 107 -10.12 11.87 10.28
C ARG A 107 -11.05 11.00 11.14
N GLN A 108 -10.64 10.65 12.35
CA GLN A 108 -11.49 9.90 13.28
C GLN A 108 -12.58 10.80 13.85
N PRO A 109 -13.87 10.40 13.78
CA PRO A 109 -14.96 11.11 14.46
C PRO A 109 -14.90 10.92 15.98
#